data_AF-W1WQV2-F1
#
_entry.id   AF-W1WQV2-F1
#
_cell.length_a   1.000
_cell.length_b   1.000
_cell.length_c   1.000
_cell.angle_alpha   90.00
_cell.angle_beta   90.00
_cell.angle_gamma   90.00
#
_symmetry.space_group_name_H-M   'P 1'
#
loop_
_entity.id
_entity.type
_entity.pdbx_description
1 polymer ?
#
loop_
_entity_poly.entity_id
_entity_poly.type
_entity_poly.pdbx_seq_one_letter_code
_entity_poly.pdbx_strand_id
1 'polypeptide(L)' 'MENFKHLPEPFRIRVIEPVKRTTRTYREEAIIKSGMNPFLLDSEDVFIDLLTDSGTGAVTQSMQAAMMRGDEAYSGS' A
#
# COMPACT_ATOMS: atom_id res chain seq x y z
N MET A 1 10.36 -5.59 -27.87
CA MET A 1 10.49 -5.59 -26.40
C MET A 1 11.93 -5.47 -25.92
N GLU A 2 12.95 -5.73 -26.76
CA GLU A 2 14.36 -5.73 -26.34
C GLU A 2 15.00 -4.34 -26.07
N ASN A 3 14.29 -3.23 -26.30
CA ASN A 3 14.87 -1.88 -26.24
C ASN A 3 14.36 -0.98 -25.10
N PHE A 4 13.59 -1.50 -24.13
CA PHE A 4 13.10 -0.69 -23.02
C PHE A 4 13.88 -0.97 -21.74
N LYS A 5 14.59 0.05 -21.22
CA LYS A 5 15.23 0.01 -19.90
C LYS A 5 14.22 -0.07 -18.75
N HIS A 6 13.05 0.56 -18.95
CA HIS A 6 11.93 0.52 -18.02
C HIS A 6 10.67 0.19 -18.81
N LEU A 7 10.03 -0.93 -18.46
CA LEU A 7 8.78 -1.33 -19.10
C LEU A 7 7.64 -0.49 -18.54
N PRO A 8 6.67 -0.08 -19.39
CA PRO A 8 5.43 0.47 -18.88
C PRO A 8 4.69 -0.59 -18.05
N GLU A 9 3.90 -0.14 -17.09
CA GLU A 9 3.08 -1.02 -16.28
C GLU A 9 2.13 -1.84 -17.18
N PRO A 10 2.15 -3.19 -17.12
CA PRO A 10 1.29 -4.04 -17.94
C PRO A 10 -0.15 -4.12 -17.38
N PHE A 11 -0.59 -3.06 -16.70
CA PHE A 11 -1.88 -2.93 -16.06
C PHE A 11 -2.28 -1.45 -16.05
N ARG A 12 -3.55 -1.18 -15.74
CA ARG A 12 -4.07 0.17 -15.52
C ARG A 12 -4.60 0.29 -14.10
N ILE A 13 -4.50 1.47 -13.52
CA ILE A 13 -5.07 1.79 -12.20
C ILE A 13 -6.60 1.73 -12.31
N ARG A 14 -7.24 1.00 -11.41
CA ARG A 14 -8.70 0.85 -11.34
C ARG A 14 -9.30 1.52 -10.10
N VAL A 15 -8.60 1.44 -8.98
CA VAL A 15 -8.93 2.02 -7.68
C VAL A 15 -7.67 2.70 -7.16
N ILE A 16 -7.84 3.79 -6.40
CA ILE A 16 -6.76 4.49 -5.72
C ILE A 16 -7.06 4.58 -4.22
N GLU A 17 -6.00 4.64 -3.43
CA GLU A 17 -6.05 5.07 -2.03
C GLU A 17 -5.37 6.46 -1.95
N PRO A 18 -6.08 7.51 -1.51
CA PRO A 18 -5.48 8.83 -1.36
C PRO A 18 -4.40 8.84 -0.28
N VAL A 19 -3.25 9.44 -0.56
CA VAL A 19 -2.16 9.66 0.41
C VAL A 19 -2.03 11.14 0.77
N LYS A 20 -1.73 11.42 2.03
CA LYS A 20 -1.57 12.77 2.57
C LYS A 20 -0.16 13.30 2.31
N ARG A 21 -0.04 14.58 1.91
CA ARG A 21 1.25 15.28 1.88
C ARG A 21 1.40 16.12 3.15
N THR A 22 2.51 15.93 3.84
CA THR A 22 2.88 16.66 5.05
C THR A 22 3.99 17.67 4.78
N THR A 23 4.15 18.65 5.68
CA THR A 23 5.29 19.56 5.64
C THR A 23 6.53 18.89 6.23
N ARG A 24 7.71 19.44 5.96
CA ARG A 24 8.95 18.96 6.56
C ARG A 24 8.91 19.05 8.10
N THR A 25 8.49 20.19 8.63
CA THR A 25 8.38 20.44 10.08
C THR A 25 7.49 19.42 10.75
N TYR A 26 6.33 19.10 10.15
CA TYR A 26 5.44 18.07 10.67
C TYR A 26 6.13 16.71 10.78
N ARG A 27 6.88 16.30 9.73
CA ARG A 27 7.61 15.02 9.74
C ARG A 27 8.73 15.00 10.78
N GLU A 28 9.43 16.11 10.98
CA GLU A 28 10.47 16.25 12.01
C GLU A 28 9.87 16.07 13.41
N GLU A 29 8.71 16.65 13.69
CA GLU A 29 8.02 16.44 14.96
C GLU A 29 7.52 15.00 15.13
N ALA A 30 6.94 14.40 14.07
CA ALA A 30 6.42 13.04 14.11
C ALA A 30 7.54 12.01 14.40
N ILE A 31 8.67 12.10 13.70
CA ILE A 31 9.79 11.16 13.91
C ILE A 31 10.46 11.32 15.28
N ILE A 32 10.51 12.55 15.83
CA ILE A 32 11.00 12.76 17.20
C ILE A 32 10.04 12.13 18.21
N LYS A 33 8.72 12.33 18.04
CA LYS A 33 7.69 11.73 18.92
C LYS A 33 7.71 10.21 18.88
N SER A 34 8.03 9.60 17.73
CA SER A 34 8.17 8.16 17.58
C SER A 34 9.51 7.60 18.10
N GLY A 35 10.33 8.42 18.77
CA GLY A 35 11.63 8.02 19.32
C GLY A 35 12.67 7.74 18.23
N MET A 36 12.58 8.43 17.10
CA MET A 36 13.43 8.23 15.91
C MET A 36 13.31 6.83 15.31
N ASN A 37 12.21 6.12 15.58
CA ASN A 37 11.92 4.81 15.04
C ASN A 37 10.75 4.88 14.03
N PRO A 38 10.99 4.66 12.73
CA PRO A 38 9.94 4.66 11.72
C PRO A 38 8.87 3.57 11.90
N PHE A 39 9.18 2.45 12.57
CA PHE A 39 8.18 1.40 12.89
C PHE A 39 7.07 1.90 13.82
N LEU A 40 7.29 3.03 14.50
CA LEU A 40 6.35 3.63 15.45
C LEU A 40 5.66 4.87 14.86
N LEU A 41 5.83 5.16 13.56
CA LEU A 41 5.08 6.20 12.88
C LEU A 41 3.67 5.72 12.54
N ASP A 42 2.70 6.62 12.64
CA ASP A 42 1.37 6.38 12.10
C ASP A 42 1.43 6.34 10.56
N SER A 43 0.71 5.41 9.95
CA SER A 43 0.71 5.24 8.49
C SER A 43 0.26 6.49 7.74
N GLU A 44 -0.66 7.28 8.31
CA GLU A 44 -1.14 8.54 7.70
C GLU A 44 -0.06 9.64 7.58
N ASP A 45 1.03 9.50 8.33
CA ASP A 45 2.17 10.44 8.31
C ASP A 45 3.23 10.06 7.26
N VAL A 46 3.11 8.87 6.67
CA VAL A 46 4.01 8.31 5.67
C VAL A 46 3.44 8.54 4.27
N PHE A 47 4.17 9.29 3.43
CA PHE A 47 3.71 9.60 2.07
C PHE A 47 3.92 8.43 1.08
N ILE A 48 5.04 7.72 1.19
CA ILE A 48 5.35 6.50 0.43
C ILE A 48 5.92 5.53 1.45
N ASP A 49 5.18 4.46 1.73
CA ASP A 49 5.61 3.44 2.67
C ASP A 49 6.38 2.33 1.95
N LEU A 50 7.65 2.17 2.33
CA LEU A 50 8.56 1.15 1.81
C LEU A 50 9.07 0.23 2.94
N LEU A 51 8.36 0.18 4.07
CA LEU A 51 8.78 -0.57 5.25
C LEU A 51 8.80 -2.08 4.99
N THR A 52 7.82 -2.59 4.24
CA THR A 52 7.72 -4.02 3.90
C THR A 52 6.90 -4.25 2.61
N ASP A 53 7.16 -5.38 1.95
CA ASP A 53 6.37 -5.94 0.85
C ASP A 53 5.33 -6.97 1.33
N SER A 54 5.28 -7.29 2.63
CA SER A 54 4.36 -8.25 3.21
C SER A 54 2.97 -7.64 3.42
N GLY A 55 2.00 -8.04 2.60
CA GLY A 55 0.60 -7.61 2.74
C GLY A 55 0.29 -6.20 2.22
N THR A 56 1.27 -5.52 1.62
CA THR A 56 1.14 -4.15 1.07
C THR A 56 0.92 -4.11 -0.45
N GLY A 57 0.76 -5.29 -1.08
CA GLY A 57 0.51 -5.41 -2.52
C GLY A 57 -0.91 -4.98 -2.93
N ALA A 58 -1.03 -4.35 -4.08
CA ALA A 58 -2.33 -4.05 -4.68
C ALA A 58 -2.98 -5.32 -5.25
N VAL A 59 -4.30 -5.43 -5.11
CA VAL A 59 -5.09 -6.58 -5.62
C VAL A 59 -5.68 -6.30 -6.99
N THR A 60 -5.85 -7.34 -7.80
CA THR A 60 -6.49 -7.23 -9.11
C THR A 60 -8.02 -7.18 -8.98
N GLN A 61 -8.71 -6.78 -10.06
CA GLN A 61 -10.16 -6.83 -10.13
C GLN A 61 -10.72 -8.25 -9.91
N SER A 62 -10.03 -9.28 -10.41
CA SER A 62 -10.47 -10.67 -10.24
C SER A 62 -10.33 -11.14 -8.80
N MET A 63 -9.27 -10.71 -8.09
CA MET A 63 -9.11 -10.95 -6.66
C MET A 63 -10.22 -10.25 -5.85
N GLN A 64 -10.53 -8.99 -6.15
CA GLN A 64 -11.67 -8.29 -5.52
C GLN A 64 -13.00 -9.01 -5.76
N ALA A 65 -13.25 -9.47 -6.99
CA ALA A 65 -14.45 -10.24 -7.30
C ALA A 65 -14.49 -11.61 -6.61
N ALA A 66 -13.34 -12.25 -6.40
CA ALA A 66 -13.25 -13.49 -5.64
C ALA A 66 -13.59 -13.28 -4.16
N MET A 67 -13.13 -12.17 -3.55
CA MET A 67 -13.50 -11.81 -2.17
C MET A 67 -15.02 -11.67 -1.99
N MET A 68 -15.74 -11.13 -2.99
CA MET A 68 -17.20 -10.99 -2.93
C MET A 68 -17.97 -12.32 -3.10
N ARG A 69 -17.29 -13.39 -3.52
CA ARG A 69 -17.86 -14.72 -3.73
C ARG A 69 -17.26 -15.76 -2.79
N GLY A 70 -16.54 -15.33 -1.74
CA GLY A 70 -15.97 -16.22 -0.75
C GLY A 70 -17.07 -17.03 -0.06
N ASP A 71 -16.86 -18.35 0.03
CA ASP A 71 -17.65 -19.22 0.87
C ASP A 71 -16.89 -19.44 2.18
N GLU A 72 -17.43 -18.88 3.26
CA GLU A 72 -16.84 -18.91 4.60
C GLU A 72 -17.44 -20.04 5.46
N ALA A 73 -18.07 -21.04 4.85
CA ALA A 73 -18.63 -22.18 5.56
C ALA A 73 -17.53 -23.02 6.24
N TYR A 74 -17.72 -23.30 7.53
CA TYR A 74 -16.80 -24.12 8.32
C TYR A 74 -16.76 -25.59 7.87
N SER A 75 -17.86 -26.12 7.35
CA SER A 75 -17.93 -27.48 6.80
C SER A 75 -19.06 -27.61 5.78
N GLY A 76 -18.71 -27.90 4.53
CA GLY A 76 -19.64 -28.06 3.41
C GLY A 76 -20.11 -26.72 2.83
N SER A 77 -20.13 -26.65 1.50
CA SER A 77 -20.60 -25.53 0.67
C SER A 77 -21.97 -25.84 0.07
#